data_AF-A0A345GZS4-F1
#
_entry.id   AF-A0A345GZS4-F1
#
_cell.length_a   1.000
_cell.length_b   1.000
_cell.length_c   1.000
_cell.angle_alpha   90.00
_cell.angle_beta   90.00
_cell.angle_gamma   90.00
#
_symmetry.space_group_name_H-M   'P 1'
#
loop_
_entity.id
_entity.type
_entity.pdbx_description
1 polymer ?
#
loop_
_entity_poly.entity_id
_entity_poly.type
_entity_poly.pdbx_seq_one_letter_code
_entity_poly.pdbx_strand_id
1 'polypeptide(L)'
;MKKVTVFMMMLSFLITSCGSIESDAEKLAKLKCKAVKLQQKAMSGDSSLLSESKELAQEVATLAMEFTQKYNSKDDALKFQAALQKASQNINCN
;
A
#
# COMPACT_ATOMS: atom_id res chain seq x y z
N MET A 1 -8.95 -15.43 30.98
CA MET A 1 -8.43 -14.06 31.16
C MET A 1 -7.61 -13.70 29.95
N LYS A 2 -7.89 -12.53 29.37
CA LYS A 2 -7.51 -12.09 28.03
C LYS A 2 -5.99 -11.89 27.93
N LYS A 3 -5.32 -12.64 27.04
CA LYS A 3 -3.96 -12.31 26.59
C LYS A 3 -4.08 -11.21 25.54
N VAL A 4 -4.04 -9.96 25.99
CA VAL A 4 -3.95 -8.80 25.09
C VAL A 4 -2.50 -8.76 24.62
N THR A 5 -2.24 -9.40 23.49
CA THR A 5 -0.96 -9.25 22.78
C THR A 5 -0.94 -7.85 22.18
N VAL A 6 -0.32 -6.94 22.91
CA VAL A 6 0.02 -5.58 22.46
C VAL A 6 1.01 -5.71 21.30
N PHE A 7 0.54 -5.50 20.06
CA PHE A 7 1.39 -5.27 18.89
C PHE A 7 1.27 -3.79 18.51
N MET A 8 1.72 -2.93 19.43
CA MET A 8 1.83 -1.48 19.25
C MET A 8 3.25 -1.17 18.74
N MET A 9 3.50 -1.46 17.47
CA MET A 9 4.65 -1.00 16.68
C MET A 9 4.10 -0.98 15.24
N MET A 10 3.98 0.13 14.53
CA MET A 10 5.09 0.98 14.13
C MET A 10 4.52 2.24 13.44
N LEU A 11 4.01 3.20 14.20
CA LEU A 11 3.56 4.51 13.67
C LEU A 11 4.71 5.53 13.52
N SER A 12 5.95 5.09 13.65
CA SER A 12 7.15 5.96 13.69
C SER A 12 7.81 6.22 12.33
N PHE A 13 7.19 5.86 11.20
CA PHE A 13 7.75 6.11 9.86
C PHE A 13 7.28 7.42 9.21
N LEU A 14 6.77 8.38 9.98
CA LEU A 14 6.30 9.66 9.45
C LEU A 14 7.41 10.71 9.26
N ILE A 15 8.70 10.40 9.46
CA ILE A 15 9.78 11.42 9.50
C ILE A 15 11.01 11.14 8.61
N THR A 16 10.93 10.19 7.67
CA THR A 16 12.00 9.99 6.67
C THR A 16 11.44 10.07 5.26
N SER A 17 11.12 11.28 4.79
CA SER A 17 10.73 11.52 3.38
C SER A 17 11.90 11.38 2.37
N CYS A 18 12.95 10.62 2.72
CA CYS A 18 14.09 10.32 1.85
C CYS A 18 13.86 9.06 0.97
N GLY A 19 12.59 8.72 0.70
CA GLY A 19 12.23 7.67 -0.26
C GLY A 19 12.22 8.22 -1.69
N SER A 20 12.90 7.52 -2.62
CA SER A 20 12.83 7.82 -4.04
C SER A 20 11.44 7.53 -4.61
N ILE A 21 11.11 8.17 -5.74
CA ILE A 21 9.88 7.90 -6.51
C ILE A 21 9.70 6.40 -6.77
N GLU A 22 10.78 5.68 -7.03
CA GLU A 22 10.77 4.24 -7.29
C GLU A 22 10.39 3.42 -6.05
N SER A 23 10.96 3.74 -4.89
CA SER A 23 10.65 3.07 -3.62
C SER A 23 9.18 3.26 -3.22
N ASP A 24 8.68 4.49 -3.38
CA ASP A 24 7.30 4.83 -3.06
C ASP A 24 6.31 4.16 -4.02
N ALA A 25 6.65 4.12 -5.30
CA ALA A 25 5.91 3.38 -6.32
C ALA A 25 5.86 1.87 -6.01
N GLU A 26 6.99 1.27 -5.63
CA GLU A 26 7.04 -0.13 -5.22
C GLU A 26 6.18 -0.42 -3.99
N LYS A 27 6.22 0.46 -2.98
CA LYS A 27 5.39 0.32 -1.79
C LYS A 27 3.91 0.33 -2.13
N LEU A 28 3.46 1.31 -2.94
CA LEU A 28 2.06 1.39 -3.36
C LEU A 28 1.65 0.18 -4.22
N ALA A 29 2.51 -0.26 -5.13
CA ALA A 29 2.23 -1.43 -5.97
C ALA A 29 2.12 -2.72 -5.14
N LYS A 30 3.00 -2.95 -4.15
CA LYS A 30 2.94 -4.12 -3.25
C LYS A 30 1.65 -4.15 -2.44
N LEU A 31 1.20 -3.01 -1.91
CA LEU A 31 -0.03 -2.92 -1.14
C LEU A 31 -1.27 -3.13 -2.01
N LYS A 32 -1.31 -2.54 -3.22
CA LYS A 32 -2.38 -2.80 -4.20
C LYS A 32 -2.45 -4.29 -4.56
N CYS A 33 -1.30 -4.93 -4.74
CA CYS A 33 -1.21 -6.36 -5.00
C CYS A 33 -1.79 -7.20 -3.86
N LYS A 34 -1.40 -6.88 -2.61
CA LYS A 34 -1.93 -7.54 -1.42
C LYS A 34 -3.45 -7.36 -1.30
N ALA A 35 -3.97 -6.19 -1.69
CA ALA A 35 -5.41 -5.91 -1.66
C ALA A 35 -6.18 -6.77 -2.65
N VAL A 36 -5.68 -6.94 -3.88
CA VAL A 36 -6.26 -7.84 -4.87
C VAL A 36 -6.26 -9.29 -4.37
N LYS A 37 -5.16 -9.76 -3.77
CA LYS A 37 -5.08 -11.13 -3.23
C LYS A 37 -6.04 -11.36 -2.07
N LEU A 38 -6.18 -10.39 -1.17
CA LEU A 38 -7.16 -10.48 -0.08
C LEU A 38 -8.60 -10.46 -0.61
N GLN A 39 -8.89 -9.65 -1.63
CA GLN A 39 -10.21 -9.63 -2.27
C GLN A 39 -10.54 -10.99 -2.90
N GLN A 40 -9.60 -11.60 -3.64
CA GLN A 40 -9.76 -12.94 -4.21
C GLN A 40 -10.03 -13.99 -3.12
N LYS A 41 -9.30 -13.95 -2.01
CA LYS A 41 -9.52 -14.87 -0.88
C LYS A 41 -10.86 -14.62 -0.17
N ALA A 42 -11.28 -13.37 -0.01
CA ALA A 42 -12.59 -13.05 0.54
C ALA A 42 -13.73 -13.58 -0.35
N MET A 43 -13.57 -13.50 -1.68
CA MET A 43 -14.51 -14.10 -2.64
C MET A 43 -14.54 -15.64 -2.57
N SER A 44 -13.46 -16.27 -2.10
CA SER A 44 -13.41 -17.73 -1.85
C SER A 44 -14.09 -18.18 -0.55
N GLY A 45 -14.73 -17.25 0.18
CA GLY A 45 -15.53 -17.55 1.38
C GLY A 45 -14.79 -17.33 2.71
N ASP A 46 -13.55 -16.83 2.68
CA ASP A 46 -12.79 -16.54 3.91
C ASP A 46 -13.17 -15.15 4.45
N SER A 47 -14.22 -15.10 5.25
CA SER A 47 -14.71 -13.88 5.90
C SER A 47 -13.78 -13.32 6.97
N SER A 48 -12.74 -14.07 7.39
CA SER A 48 -11.76 -13.60 8.38
C SER A 48 -10.83 -12.51 7.83
N LEU A 49 -10.75 -12.41 6.50
CA LEU A 49 -9.88 -11.46 5.79
C LEU A 49 -10.56 -10.11 5.52
N LEU A 50 -11.83 -9.95 5.91
CA LEU A 50 -12.60 -8.74 5.62
C LEU A 50 -12.07 -7.51 6.39
N SER A 51 -11.64 -7.70 7.65
CA SER A 51 -11.03 -6.62 8.43
C SER A 51 -9.66 -6.23 7.89
N GLU A 52 -8.81 -7.20 7.55
CA GLU A 52 -7.48 -6.96 6.97
C GLU A 52 -7.59 -6.28 5.58
N SER A 53 -8.59 -6.68 4.78
CA SER A 53 -8.88 -6.04 3.49
C SER A 53 -9.28 -4.58 3.65
N LYS A 54 -10.09 -4.26 4.67
CA LYS A 54 -10.51 -2.88 4.96
C LYS A 54 -9.34 -2.01 5.43
N GLU A 55 -8.52 -2.51 6.35
CA GLU A 55 -7.32 -1.80 6.82
C GLU A 55 -6.34 -1.55 5.68
N LEU A 56 -6.11 -2.56 4.84
CA LEU A 56 -5.23 -2.43 3.69
C LEU A 56 -5.77 -1.44 2.65
N ALA A 57 -7.08 -1.42 2.41
CA ALA A 57 -7.70 -0.43 1.52
C ALA A 57 -7.52 0.99 2.06
N GLN A 58 -7.63 1.18 3.38
CA GLN A 58 -7.36 2.46 4.03
C GLN A 58 -5.89 2.88 3.90
N GLU A 59 -4.95 1.95 4.06
CA GLU A 59 -3.52 2.22 3.90
C GLU A 59 -3.18 2.60 2.46
N VAL A 60 -3.73 1.88 1.47
CA VAL A 60 -3.57 2.20 0.04
C VAL A 60 -4.13 3.59 -0.26
N ALA A 61 -5.33 3.91 0.23
CA ALA A 61 -5.95 5.22 0.03
C ALA A 61 -5.11 6.35 0.65
N THR A 62 -4.61 6.13 1.87
CA THR A 62 -3.77 7.09 2.60
C THR A 62 -2.46 7.36 1.85
N LEU A 63 -1.75 6.31 1.44
CA LEU A 63 -0.51 6.46 0.68
C LEU A 63 -0.74 7.05 -0.71
N ALA A 64 -1.85 6.71 -1.37
CA ALA A 64 -2.20 7.33 -2.65
C ALA A 64 -2.42 8.84 -2.50
N MET A 65 -3.08 9.28 -1.42
CA MET A 65 -3.24 10.71 -1.12
C MET A 65 -1.90 11.37 -0.79
N GLU A 66 -1.08 10.75 0.06
CA GLU A 66 0.25 11.24 0.41
C GLU A 66 1.13 11.41 -0.83
N PHE A 67 1.18 10.42 -1.72
CA PHE A 67 1.96 10.48 -2.94
C PHE A 67 1.39 11.47 -3.97
N THR A 68 0.07 11.65 -4.02
CA THR A 68 -0.53 12.72 -4.84
C THR A 68 -0.12 14.10 -4.36
N GLN A 69 -0.03 14.31 -3.04
CA GLN A 69 0.46 15.57 -2.46
C GLN A 69 1.97 15.74 -2.63
N LYS A 70 2.75 14.66 -2.46
CA LYS A 70 4.21 14.63 -2.60
C LYS A 70 4.67 14.86 -4.04
N TYR A 71 3.95 14.32 -5.02
CA TYR A 71 4.27 14.39 -6.45
C TYR A 71 3.23 15.23 -7.20
N ASN A 72 3.01 16.44 -6.72
CA ASN A 72 1.97 17.34 -7.24
C ASN A 72 2.39 18.12 -8.51
N SER A 73 3.68 18.11 -8.86
CA SER A 73 4.17 18.70 -10.10
C SER A 73 3.86 17.76 -11.27
N LYS A 74 3.65 18.33 -12.47
CA LYS A 74 3.36 17.52 -13.67
C LYS A 74 4.48 16.49 -13.95
N ASP A 75 5.73 16.91 -13.80
CA ASP A 75 6.89 16.05 -14.06
C ASP A 75 7.02 14.93 -13.02
N ASP A 76 6.80 15.24 -11.75
CA ASP A 76 6.89 14.24 -10.69
C ASP A 76 5.71 13.27 -10.74
N ALA A 77 4.51 13.75 -11.08
CA ALA A 77 3.35 12.90 -11.30
C ALA A 77 3.60 11.90 -12.44
N LEU A 78 4.21 12.34 -13.55
CA LEU A 78 4.57 11.46 -14.67
C LEU A 78 5.65 10.43 -14.25
N LYS A 79 6.69 10.86 -13.55
CA LYS A 79 7.74 9.96 -13.04
C LYS A 79 7.18 8.94 -12.06
N PHE A 80 6.31 9.36 -11.16
CA PHE A 80 5.66 8.48 -10.19
C PHE A 80 4.71 7.49 -10.87
N GLN A 81 3.93 7.93 -11.84
CA GLN A 81 3.07 7.05 -12.63
C GLN A 81 3.88 5.99 -13.38
N ALA A 82 4.97 6.39 -14.05
CA ALA A 82 5.86 5.47 -14.77
C ALA A 82 6.52 4.46 -13.81
N ALA A 83 7.01 4.92 -12.66
CA ALA A 83 7.58 4.05 -11.63
C ALA A 83 6.54 3.08 -11.06
N LEU A 84 5.31 3.55 -10.81
CA LEU A 84 4.22 2.71 -10.31
C LEU A 84 3.83 1.64 -11.32
N GLN A 85 3.77 1.97 -12.61
CA GLN A 85 3.50 1.01 -13.67
C GLN A 85 4.61 -0.05 -13.75
N LYS A 86 5.87 0.37 -13.75
CA LYS A 86 7.04 -0.53 -13.76
C LYS A 86 7.05 -1.45 -12.53
N ALA A 87 6.83 -0.89 -11.34
CA ALA A 87 6.74 -1.66 -10.11
C ALA A 87 5.60 -2.69 -10.16
N SER A 88 4.43 -2.29 -10.69
CA SER A 88 3.27 -3.18 -10.82
C SER A 88 3.51 -4.32 -11.81
N GLN A 89 4.31 -4.10 -12.87
CA GLN A 89 4.73 -5.16 -13.80
C GLN A 89 5.73 -6.13 -13.17
N ASN A 90 6.60 -5.63 -12.29
CA ASN A 90 7.61 -6.43 -11.61
C ASN A 90 7.02 -7.27 -10.47
N ILE A 91 5.90 -6.83 -9.89
CA ILE A 91 5.25 -7.54 -8.80
C ILE A 91 4.26 -8.55 -9.39
N ASN A 92 4.49 -9.84 -9.14
CA ASN A 92 3.57 -10.88 -9.56
C ASN A 92 2.29 -10.86 -8.69
N CYS A 93 1.25 -10.24 -9.24
CA CYS A 93 -0.08 -10.15 -8.61
C CYS A 93 -1.06 -11.23 -9.04
N ASN A 94 -0.62 -12.22 -9.82
CA ASN A 94 -1.36 -13.47 -9.99
C ASN A 94 -1.22 -14.39 -8.78
#